data_AF-A0A9W9MHR4-F1
#
_entry.id   AF-A0A9W9MHR4-F1
#
_cell.length_a   1.000
_cell.length_b   1.000
_cell.length_c   1.000
_cell.angle_alpha   90.00
_cell.angle_beta   90.00
_cell.angle_gamma   90.00
#
_symmetry.space_group_name_H-M   'P 1'
#
loop_
_entity.id
_entity.type
_entity.pdbx_description
1 polymer ?
#
loop_
_entity_poly.entity_id
_entity_poly.type
_entity_poly.pdbx_seq_one_letter_code
_entity_poly.pdbx_strand_id
1 'polypeptide(L)'
;MCECGYSVNSTSSQHQVFTDLIESDFLTIQDIFHDTDWQIQEYATPHGTDAGPFGMNMTGANVISNPLKDNSTLSSPSKLGGDAGLQLWVRGGIPSNGLVPSAEMRTVRRDLNYGSFRAAMKLTPVNGTCSAVFSYYNDTQEIDVELLSYQYINYTTSSQAIPSSPINLISHSDQSILTEYSRPNTTCYGKPILPNSLTDEFHEYRFDWMPDRVSFYFDGQWLWDLIDDIPTSSSAMFFKHWSNGAVGWSQGPPMKDAVTTIEYFKAYFNSSDPQRNVDYKGRCKDPSAEGAVCIIPDQTVPPDPSVVPPGLSGSLAKNGSASTWFFSQHPNQTVNQTVYTGQKNAGIIRGPVVERRFWITGVVMLLISGMWVEPYMVRPIGDLCFLPL
;
A
#
# COMPACT_ATOMS: atom_id res chain seq x y z
N MET A 1 24.30 -10.64 11.74
CA MET A 1 22.96 -11.06 12.20
C MET A 1 22.14 -9.78 12.22
N CYS A 2 20.89 -9.72 11.77
CA CYS A 2 20.21 -8.40 11.68
C CYS A 2 19.54 -7.98 13.00
N GLU A 3 20.18 -8.27 14.15
CA GLU A 3 19.58 -8.06 15.47
C GLU A 3 19.46 -6.59 15.88
N CYS A 4 20.00 -5.65 15.12
CA CYS A 4 19.78 -4.22 15.33
C CYS A 4 18.90 -3.58 14.26
N GLY A 5 18.46 -4.33 13.24
CA GLY A 5 17.49 -3.87 12.26
C GLY A 5 18.04 -3.81 10.85
N TYR A 6 17.41 -2.98 10.03
CA TYR A 6 17.58 -2.92 8.59
C TYR A 6 17.76 -1.48 8.14
N SER A 7 18.52 -1.24 7.07
CA SER A 7 18.70 0.11 6.54
C SER A 7 18.84 0.12 5.02
N VAL A 8 18.25 1.13 4.38
CA VAL A 8 18.46 1.41 2.95
C VAL A 8 19.81 2.07 2.65
N ASN A 9 20.55 2.52 3.66
CA ASN A 9 21.85 3.16 3.47
C ASN A 9 22.81 2.94 4.66
N SER A 10 23.13 1.69 5.01
CA SER A 10 23.92 1.37 6.22
C SER A 10 25.40 1.78 6.17
N THR A 11 25.88 2.37 5.07
CA THR A 11 27.31 2.69 4.87
C THR A 11 27.72 4.04 5.46
N SER A 12 26.78 4.87 5.88
CA SER A 12 27.04 6.15 6.57
C SER A 12 26.90 6.02 8.09
N SER A 13 27.54 6.88 8.87
CA SER A 13 27.36 6.95 10.34
C SER A 13 26.01 7.56 10.76
N GLN A 14 25.23 8.08 9.82
CA GLN A 14 23.91 8.70 10.03
C GLN A 14 22.86 8.04 9.12
N HIS A 15 22.69 6.73 9.28
CA HIS A 15 21.69 5.99 8.52
C HIS A 15 20.46 5.71 9.35
N GLN A 16 19.28 5.78 8.73
CA GLN A 16 18.04 5.40 9.38
C GLN A 16 17.99 3.87 9.54
N VAL A 17 17.63 3.43 10.74
CA VAL A 17 17.54 2.02 11.11
C VAL A 17 16.08 1.68 11.36
N PHE A 18 15.58 0.72 10.60
CA PHE A 18 14.26 0.14 10.72
C PHE A 18 14.32 -1.10 11.60
N THR A 19 13.48 -1.14 12.62
CA THR A 19 13.58 -2.15 13.68
C THR A 19 12.66 -3.34 13.45
N ASP A 20 11.64 -3.14 12.63
CA ASP A 20 10.55 -4.07 12.37
C ASP A 20 10.49 -4.44 10.88
N LEU A 21 9.83 -5.56 10.57
CA LEU A 21 9.56 -5.97 9.21
C LEU A 21 8.18 -6.64 9.06
N ILE A 22 7.62 -6.55 7.85
CA ILE A 22 6.59 -7.44 7.30
C ILE A 22 7.11 -7.90 5.94
N GLU A 23 7.13 -9.21 5.70
CA GLU A 23 7.54 -9.80 4.44
C GLU A 23 6.50 -10.82 4.00
N SER A 24 5.88 -10.60 2.85
CA SER A 24 4.87 -11.49 2.29
C SER A 24 5.29 -11.91 0.89
N ASP A 25 5.49 -13.21 0.71
CA ASP A 25 5.75 -13.85 -0.58
C ASP A 25 4.45 -14.50 -1.09
N PHE A 26 3.71 -13.77 -1.92
CA PHE A 26 2.39 -14.21 -2.39
C PHE A 26 2.48 -15.33 -3.42
N LEU A 27 3.67 -15.68 -3.92
CA LEU A 27 3.85 -16.89 -4.71
C LEU A 27 3.62 -18.16 -3.89
N THR A 28 3.79 -18.08 -2.56
CA THR A 28 3.73 -19.24 -1.67
C THR A 28 2.51 -19.26 -0.75
N ILE A 29 1.88 -18.11 -0.49
CA ILE A 29 0.69 -17.99 0.36
C ILE A 29 -0.50 -18.70 -0.29
N GLN A 30 -0.90 -19.82 0.33
CA GLN A 30 -1.93 -20.71 -0.24
C GLN A 30 -3.34 -20.14 -0.16
N ASP A 31 -3.61 -19.40 0.91
CA ASP A 31 -4.90 -18.77 1.18
C ASP A 31 -4.69 -17.54 2.07
N ILE A 32 -4.88 -16.36 1.49
CA ILE A 32 -4.69 -15.06 2.13
C ILE A 32 -5.67 -14.84 3.29
N PHE A 33 -6.80 -15.55 3.36
CA PHE A 33 -7.74 -15.45 4.50
C PHE A 33 -7.19 -16.05 5.79
N HIS A 34 -6.17 -16.91 5.69
CA HIS A 34 -5.43 -17.43 6.84
C HIS A 34 -4.15 -16.67 7.13
N ASP A 35 -3.79 -15.71 6.27
CA ASP A 35 -2.68 -14.82 6.54
C ASP A 35 -3.00 -13.92 7.73
N THR A 36 -1.95 -13.55 8.42
CA THR A 36 -2.02 -13.00 9.76
C THR A 36 -1.56 -11.55 9.73
N ASP A 37 -0.70 -11.20 8.77
CA ASP A 37 -0.27 -9.83 8.56
C ASP A 37 -1.31 -9.00 7.80
N TRP A 38 -2.25 -9.65 7.11
CA TRP A 38 -3.22 -9.01 6.24
C TRP A 38 -4.67 -9.12 6.71
N GLN A 39 -5.43 -8.06 6.45
CA GLN A 39 -6.87 -7.98 6.68
C GLN A 39 -7.57 -7.50 5.41
N ILE A 40 -8.42 -8.36 4.86
CA ILE A 40 -9.31 -8.04 3.75
C ILE A 40 -10.37 -7.02 4.22
N GLN A 41 -10.64 -6.00 3.41
CA GLN A 41 -11.66 -5.01 3.69
C GLN A 41 -12.95 -5.33 2.92
N GLU A 42 -14.09 -5.20 3.60
CA GLU A 42 -15.41 -5.41 3.02
C GLU A 42 -16.33 -4.24 3.36
N TYR A 43 -16.63 -3.43 2.36
CA TYR A 43 -17.52 -2.27 2.49
C TYR A 43 -17.99 -1.82 1.12
N ALA A 44 -19.06 -1.03 1.10
CA ALA A 44 -19.55 -0.39 -0.11
C ALA A 44 -19.52 1.14 0.07
N THR A 45 -18.98 1.82 -0.92
CA THR A 45 -19.03 3.28 -1.02
C THR A 45 -20.00 3.62 -2.15
N PRO A 46 -21.15 4.28 -1.87
CA PRO A 46 -22.08 4.69 -2.91
C PRO A 46 -21.43 5.71 -3.85
N HIS A 47 -22.01 5.90 -5.04
CA HIS A 47 -21.55 6.97 -5.92
C HIS A 47 -21.75 8.34 -5.26
N GLY A 48 -20.78 9.23 -5.45
CA GLY A 48 -20.86 10.64 -5.07
C GLY A 48 -20.83 11.50 -6.32
N THR A 49 -21.51 12.65 -6.31
CA THR A 49 -21.57 13.58 -7.45
C THR A 49 -20.19 14.02 -7.92
N ASP A 50 -19.21 14.06 -7.02
CA ASP A 50 -17.84 14.52 -7.28
C ASP A 50 -16.82 13.38 -7.36
N ALA A 51 -17.20 12.15 -6.99
CA ALA A 51 -16.31 11.00 -6.93
C ALA A 51 -16.34 10.15 -8.21
N GLY A 52 -17.44 10.16 -8.96
CA GLY A 52 -17.60 9.36 -10.18
C GLY A 52 -19.03 8.83 -10.34
N PRO A 53 -19.43 8.40 -11.55
CA PRO A 53 -20.79 7.94 -11.84
C PRO A 53 -21.16 6.60 -11.18
N PHE A 54 -20.18 5.86 -10.64
CA PHE A 54 -20.39 4.57 -9.99
C PHE A 54 -19.86 4.58 -8.56
N GLY A 55 -20.48 3.81 -7.68
CA GLY A 55 -19.91 3.48 -6.38
C GLY A 55 -18.98 2.28 -6.48
N MET A 56 -18.36 1.94 -5.36
CA MET A 56 -17.46 0.79 -5.24
C MET A 56 -17.99 -0.20 -4.22
N ASN A 57 -17.69 -1.47 -4.42
CA ASN A 57 -17.98 -2.52 -3.45
C ASN A 57 -16.73 -3.37 -3.25
N MET A 58 -16.01 -3.14 -2.16
CA MET A 58 -14.86 -3.95 -1.75
C MET A 58 -15.36 -5.25 -1.17
N THR A 59 -14.89 -6.37 -1.71
CA THR A 59 -15.33 -7.71 -1.27
C THR A 59 -14.16 -8.68 -1.23
N GLY A 60 -14.14 -9.56 -0.23
CA GLY A 60 -13.14 -10.63 -0.16
C GLY A 60 -13.19 -11.59 -1.34
N ALA A 61 -14.31 -11.72 -2.04
CA ALA A 61 -14.42 -12.54 -3.25
C ALA A 61 -13.53 -12.04 -4.41
N ASN A 62 -13.02 -10.80 -4.34
CA ASN A 62 -12.13 -10.21 -5.33
C ASN A 62 -10.67 -10.13 -4.85
N VAL A 63 -10.36 -10.68 -3.68
CA VAL A 63 -8.99 -10.85 -3.18
C VAL A 63 -8.67 -12.34 -3.23
N ILE A 64 -7.84 -12.76 -4.19
CA ILE A 64 -7.67 -14.19 -4.53
C ILE A 64 -6.19 -14.58 -4.45
N SER A 65 -5.86 -15.59 -3.66
CA SER A 65 -4.54 -16.24 -3.71
C SER A 65 -4.42 -17.13 -4.93
N ASN A 66 -3.46 -16.83 -5.80
CA ASN A 66 -3.07 -17.68 -6.94
C ASN A 66 -1.59 -18.10 -6.82
N PRO A 67 -1.21 -18.86 -5.79
CA PRO A 67 0.18 -19.26 -5.58
C PRO A 67 0.66 -20.22 -6.67
N LEU A 68 1.96 -20.51 -6.67
CA LEU A 68 2.54 -21.63 -7.42
C LEU A 68 1.91 -22.95 -6.95
N LYS A 69 1.77 -23.92 -7.88
CA LYS A 69 1.36 -25.29 -7.55
C LYS A 69 2.45 -26.03 -6.77
N ASP A 70 3.71 -25.82 -7.16
CA ASP A 70 4.89 -26.39 -6.54
C ASP A 70 5.86 -25.27 -6.13
N ASN A 71 5.93 -25.01 -4.82
CA ASN A 71 6.79 -23.99 -4.25
C ASN A 71 8.27 -24.43 -4.21
N SER A 72 8.68 -25.53 -4.84
CA SER A 72 10.10 -25.87 -5.01
C SER A 72 10.70 -25.26 -6.27
N THR A 73 9.88 -24.72 -7.18
CA THR A 73 10.38 -24.13 -8.42
C THR A 73 9.49 -22.99 -8.90
N LEU A 74 10.13 -21.88 -9.28
CA LEU A 74 9.43 -20.73 -9.84
C LEU A 74 8.89 -20.98 -11.27
N SER A 75 9.35 -22.04 -11.92
CA SER A 75 8.80 -22.49 -13.21
C SER A 75 7.45 -23.20 -13.06
N SER A 76 7.03 -23.48 -11.82
CA SER A 76 5.73 -24.08 -11.57
C SER A 76 4.62 -23.18 -12.11
N PRO A 77 3.60 -23.73 -12.78
CA PRO A 77 2.41 -22.95 -13.07
C PRO A 77 1.71 -22.54 -11.76
N SER A 78 0.97 -21.44 -11.82
CA SER A 78 0.07 -21.00 -10.76
C SER A 78 -1.16 -21.92 -10.64
N LYS A 79 -1.80 -21.95 -9.48
CA LYS A 79 -2.95 -22.83 -9.20
C LYS A 79 -4.14 -22.59 -10.12
N LEU A 80 -4.45 -21.32 -10.39
CA LEU A 80 -5.59 -20.86 -11.18
C LEU A 80 -5.21 -20.53 -12.63
N GLY A 81 -3.95 -20.71 -13.02
CA GLY A 81 -3.42 -20.26 -14.31
C GLY A 81 -3.11 -18.76 -14.32
N GLY A 82 -2.48 -18.28 -15.40
CA GLY A 82 -1.98 -16.90 -15.46
C GLY A 82 -0.85 -16.63 -14.47
N ASP A 83 -0.63 -15.35 -14.16
CA ASP A 83 0.43 -14.92 -13.24
C ASP A 83 0.18 -15.41 -11.80
N ALA A 84 1.23 -15.94 -11.17
CA ALA A 84 1.19 -16.35 -9.78
C ALA A 84 1.29 -15.14 -8.84
N GLY A 85 0.66 -15.24 -7.67
CA GLY A 85 0.66 -14.18 -6.66
C GLY A 85 -0.73 -13.92 -6.08
N LEU A 86 -0.85 -12.81 -5.37
CA LEU A 86 -2.11 -12.30 -4.83
C LEU A 86 -2.81 -11.45 -5.90
N GLN A 87 -4.03 -11.83 -6.27
CA GLN A 87 -4.80 -11.16 -7.31
C GLN A 87 -5.88 -10.26 -6.71
N LEU A 88 -5.88 -8.99 -7.11
CA LEU A 88 -6.92 -8.03 -6.80
C LEU A 88 -7.78 -7.81 -8.05
N TRP A 89 -9.07 -8.14 -7.96
CA TRP A 89 -10.00 -8.13 -9.08
C TRP A 89 -10.91 -6.90 -9.05
N VAL A 90 -11.08 -6.28 -10.21
CA VAL A 90 -12.22 -5.39 -10.50
C VAL A 90 -13.07 -6.07 -11.56
N ARG A 91 -14.36 -6.26 -11.27
CA ARG A 91 -15.26 -6.97 -12.17
C ARG A 91 -15.72 -6.07 -13.32
N GLY A 92 -15.79 -6.66 -14.50
CA GLY A 92 -16.14 -5.96 -15.72
C GLY A 92 -17.64 -5.71 -15.89
N GLY A 93 -17.95 -4.73 -16.74
CA GLY A 93 -19.31 -4.36 -17.11
C GLY A 93 -19.94 -3.33 -16.17
N ILE A 94 -21.09 -2.80 -16.58
CA ILE A 94 -21.84 -1.83 -15.79
C ILE A 94 -22.68 -2.60 -14.75
N PRO A 95 -22.42 -2.44 -13.45
CA PRO A 95 -23.15 -3.16 -12.42
C PRO A 95 -24.58 -2.63 -12.30
N SER A 96 -25.57 -3.53 -12.21
CA SER A 96 -26.99 -3.15 -12.14
C SER A 96 -27.37 -2.39 -10.87
N ASN A 97 -26.61 -2.56 -9.78
CA ASN A 97 -26.77 -1.84 -8.52
C ASN A 97 -25.91 -0.56 -8.46
N GLY A 98 -25.18 -0.22 -9.53
CA GLY A 98 -24.30 0.95 -9.58
C GLY A 98 -23.02 0.85 -8.74
N LEU A 99 -22.71 -0.32 -8.15
CA LEU A 99 -21.52 -0.53 -7.33
C LEU A 99 -20.55 -1.48 -8.03
N VAL A 100 -19.36 -0.99 -8.40
CA VAL A 100 -18.34 -1.79 -9.09
C VAL A 100 -17.66 -2.73 -8.08
N PRO A 101 -17.77 -4.06 -8.27
CA PRO A 101 -17.07 -5.00 -7.40
C PRO A 101 -15.55 -4.84 -7.57
N SER A 102 -14.89 -4.51 -6.47
CA SER A 102 -13.49 -4.11 -6.38
C SER A 102 -12.80 -4.90 -5.25
N ALA A 103 -11.51 -4.65 -5.02
CA ALA A 103 -10.72 -5.36 -4.03
C ALA A 103 -9.89 -4.39 -3.18
N GLU A 104 -9.88 -4.62 -1.86
CA GLU A 104 -9.03 -3.90 -0.92
C GLU A 104 -8.59 -4.80 0.23
N MET A 105 -7.35 -4.65 0.63
CA MET A 105 -6.82 -5.23 1.85
C MET A 105 -5.75 -4.34 2.45
N ARG A 106 -5.49 -4.52 3.74
CA ARG A 106 -4.46 -3.77 4.46
C ARG A 106 -3.70 -4.62 5.43
N THR A 107 -2.58 -4.13 5.91
CA THR A 107 -1.89 -4.74 7.04
C THR A 107 -2.80 -4.71 8.28
N VAL A 108 -2.77 -5.77 9.08
CA VAL A 108 -3.39 -5.82 10.40
C VAL A 108 -2.77 -4.75 11.30
N ARG A 109 -1.44 -4.63 11.24
CA ARG A 109 -0.69 -3.56 11.89
C ARG A 109 -1.04 -2.20 11.29
N ARG A 110 -1.20 -1.22 12.18
CA ARG A 110 -1.50 0.20 11.89
C ARG A 110 -0.49 1.15 12.49
N ASP A 111 0.59 0.60 13.04
CA ASP A 111 1.63 1.32 13.75
C ASP A 111 2.91 1.38 12.93
N LEU A 112 2.79 1.31 11.60
CA LEU A 112 3.91 1.44 10.66
C LEU A 112 4.23 2.93 10.56
N ASN A 113 5.45 3.30 10.94
CA ASN A 113 5.84 4.69 11.06
C ASN A 113 7.28 4.90 10.56
N TYR A 114 7.44 5.59 9.45
CA TYR A 114 8.70 5.70 8.72
C TYR A 114 9.27 4.33 8.30
N GLY A 115 9.75 4.21 7.08
CA GLY A 115 10.13 2.90 6.56
C GLY A 115 10.45 2.87 5.08
N SER A 116 10.92 1.71 4.63
CA SER A 116 10.99 1.33 3.22
C SER A 116 9.87 0.34 2.93
N PHE A 117 8.94 0.71 2.05
CA PHE A 117 7.77 -0.08 1.68
C PHE A 117 7.86 -0.44 0.20
N ARG A 118 7.68 -1.71 -0.12
CA ARG A 118 8.01 -2.28 -1.43
C ARG A 118 6.94 -3.28 -1.85
N ALA A 119 6.41 -3.13 -3.06
CA ALA A 119 5.47 -4.06 -3.65
C ALA A 119 5.89 -4.40 -5.07
N ALA A 120 5.98 -5.68 -5.40
CA ALA A 120 6.11 -6.12 -6.78
C ALA A 120 4.74 -6.39 -7.37
N MET A 121 4.39 -5.65 -8.41
CA MET A 121 3.08 -5.74 -9.04
C MET A 121 3.19 -5.87 -10.55
N LYS A 122 2.26 -6.62 -11.14
CA LYS A 122 1.97 -6.66 -12.57
C LYS A 122 0.53 -6.20 -12.76
N LEU A 123 0.37 -5.12 -13.54
CA LEU A 123 -0.89 -4.40 -13.64
C LEU A 123 -1.78 -4.95 -14.77
N THR A 124 -3.06 -4.62 -14.69
CA THR A 124 -4.04 -5.06 -15.68
C THR A 124 -3.87 -4.36 -17.04
N PRO A 125 -3.97 -5.07 -18.18
CA PRO A 125 -4.06 -4.42 -19.50
C PRO A 125 -5.48 -3.91 -19.82
N VAL A 126 -6.40 -3.93 -18.86
CA VAL A 126 -7.81 -3.58 -19.06
C VAL A 126 -8.08 -2.18 -18.52
N ASN A 127 -8.33 -1.24 -19.43
CA ASN A 127 -8.66 0.14 -19.07
C ASN A 127 -9.92 0.21 -18.19
N GLY A 128 -9.95 1.20 -17.31
CA GLY A 128 -11.11 1.53 -16.49
C GLY A 128 -10.92 1.27 -14.99
N THR A 129 -9.69 1.21 -14.50
CA THR A 129 -9.36 0.94 -13.09
C THR A 129 -8.18 1.77 -12.57
N CYS A 130 -8.10 1.91 -11.25
CA CYS A 130 -6.91 2.36 -10.52
C CYS A 130 -6.33 1.20 -9.68
N SER A 131 -5.02 0.95 -9.80
CA SER A 131 -4.26 0.07 -8.89
C SER A 131 -3.42 0.91 -7.95
N ALA A 132 -3.50 0.64 -6.65
CA ALA A 132 -2.88 1.44 -5.62
C ALA A 132 -2.13 0.58 -4.58
N VAL A 133 -0.95 1.06 -4.17
CA VAL A 133 -0.30 0.71 -2.90
C VAL A 133 -0.07 1.99 -2.12
N PHE A 134 -0.55 2.03 -0.88
CA PHE A 134 -0.57 3.28 -0.13
C PHE A 134 -0.47 3.07 1.38
N SER A 135 0.01 4.10 2.06
CA SER A 135 0.01 4.22 3.52
C SER A 135 -1.19 5.07 3.90
N TYR A 136 -2.04 4.63 4.83
CA TYR A 136 -3.22 5.39 5.25
C TYR A 136 -3.43 5.36 6.77
N TYR A 137 -3.57 6.55 7.34
CA TYR A 137 -4.12 6.78 8.68
C TYR A 137 -5.48 7.49 8.59
N ASN A 138 -5.54 8.56 7.81
CA ASN A 138 -6.74 9.32 7.44
C ASN A 138 -6.46 10.15 6.17
N ASP A 139 -7.46 10.89 5.70
CA ASP A 139 -7.44 11.65 4.43
C ASP A 139 -6.40 12.80 4.38
N THR A 140 -5.68 13.06 5.47
CA THR A 140 -4.63 14.09 5.56
C THR A 140 -3.28 13.51 5.98
N GLN A 141 -3.18 12.19 6.13
CA GLN A 141 -1.99 11.45 6.55
C GLN A 141 -1.92 10.16 5.72
N GLU A 142 -1.64 10.34 4.44
CA GLU A 142 -1.62 9.27 3.45
C GLU A 142 -0.52 9.49 2.40
N ILE A 143 0.06 8.39 1.92
CA ILE A 143 1.08 8.35 0.88
C ILE A 143 0.60 7.38 -0.19
N ASP A 144 0.46 7.85 -1.42
CA ASP A 144 -0.08 7.08 -2.53
C ASP A 144 0.93 6.76 -3.62
N VAL A 145 0.75 5.56 -4.15
CA VAL A 145 1.29 5.12 -5.44
C VAL A 145 0.12 4.60 -6.26
N GLU A 146 -0.39 5.42 -7.18
CA GLU A 146 -1.60 5.12 -7.96
C GLU A 146 -1.36 5.09 -9.46
N LEU A 147 -1.79 3.99 -10.09
CA LEU A 147 -1.61 3.70 -11.50
C LEU A 147 -2.95 3.51 -12.21
N LEU A 148 -3.20 4.36 -13.20
CA LEU A 148 -4.46 4.41 -13.92
C LEU A 148 -4.34 3.61 -15.21
N SER A 149 -5.15 2.56 -15.34
CA SER A 149 -5.04 1.58 -16.44
C SER A 149 -5.21 2.15 -17.84
N TYR A 150 -5.90 3.28 -17.98
CA TYR A 150 -6.06 3.94 -19.26
C TYR A 150 -4.84 4.79 -19.66
N GLN A 151 -3.90 5.05 -18.74
CA GLN A 151 -2.78 5.98 -18.97
C GLN A 151 -1.47 5.29 -19.35
N TYR A 152 -1.25 4.03 -18.96
CA TYR A 152 -0.01 3.32 -19.29
C TYR A 152 -0.10 2.52 -20.58
N ILE A 153 1.05 2.37 -21.25
CA ILE A 153 1.13 1.73 -22.56
C ILE A 153 1.13 0.21 -22.40
N ASN A 154 0.24 -0.45 -23.15
CA ASN A 154 0.30 -1.88 -23.39
C ASN A 154 1.16 -2.16 -24.64
N TYR A 155 2.38 -2.67 -24.43
CA TYR A 155 3.35 -2.91 -25.51
C TYR A 155 2.90 -3.98 -26.51
N THR A 156 1.97 -4.86 -26.14
CA THR A 156 1.43 -5.87 -27.07
C THR A 156 0.59 -5.27 -28.21
N THR A 157 0.22 -3.99 -28.14
CA THR A 157 -0.68 -3.34 -29.12
C THR A 157 -0.10 -2.10 -29.80
N SER A 158 1.07 -1.60 -29.38
CA SER A 158 1.60 -0.31 -29.84
C SER A 158 2.96 -0.48 -30.52
N SER A 159 2.98 -0.36 -31.85
CA SER A 159 4.21 -0.33 -32.66
C SER A 159 4.81 1.09 -32.82
N GLN A 160 4.29 2.08 -32.10
CA GLN A 160 4.55 3.51 -32.37
C GLN A 160 4.56 4.46 -31.15
N ALA A 161 4.23 4.03 -29.91
CA ALA A 161 4.12 4.99 -28.81
C ALA A 161 5.44 5.20 -28.05
N ILE A 162 5.81 6.47 -27.85
CA ILE A 162 6.82 6.90 -26.88
C ILE A 162 6.42 6.36 -25.49
N PRO A 163 7.32 5.75 -24.70
CA PRO A 163 7.01 5.27 -23.36
C PRO A 163 6.29 6.35 -22.55
N SER A 164 5.06 6.08 -22.12
CA SER A 164 4.24 6.99 -21.33
C SER A 164 3.37 6.18 -20.39
N SER A 165 3.95 5.75 -19.28
CA SER A 165 3.23 5.14 -18.18
C SER A 165 3.32 6.06 -16.97
N PRO A 166 2.49 7.13 -16.89
CA PRO A 166 2.52 8.03 -15.74
C PRO A 166 2.10 7.29 -14.48
N ILE A 167 2.78 7.62 -13.38
CA ILE A 167 2.45 7.15 -12.04
C ILE A 167 2.07 8.36 -11.19
N ASN A 168 0.98 8.27 -10.43
CA ASN A 168 0.56 9.36 -9.55
C ASN A 168 1.10 9.06 -8.15
N LEU A 169 1.94 9.96 -7.64
CA LEU A 169 2.63 9.84 -6.36
C LEU A 169 2.18 10.99 -5.46
N ILE A 170 1.39 10.72 -4.43
CA ILE A 170 0.74 11.78 -3.65
C ILE A 170 1.10 11.66 -2.17
N SER A 171 1.30 12.81 -1.52
CA SER A 171 1.30 12.95 -0.07
C SER A 171 0.08 13.77 0.30
N HIS A 172 -0.93 13.12 0.88
CA HIS A 172 -2.19 13.74 1.23
C HIS A 172 -2.05 14.60 2.49
N SER A 173 -2.63 15.80 2.43
CA SER A 173 -2.55 16.84 3.45
C SER A 173 -3.76 17.78 3.41
N ASP A 174 -3.95 18.58 4.47
CA ASP A 174 -4.96 19.65 4.48
C ASP A 174 -4.80 20.58 3.25
N GLN A 175 -3.57 20.89 2.85
CA GLN A 175 -3.27 21.75 1.72
C GLN A 175 -3.63 21.08 0.38
N SER A 176 -3.39 19.77 0.25
CA SER A 176 -3.77 19.00 -0.94
C SER A 176 -5.30 18.96 -1.14
N ILE A 177 -6.05 18.83 -0.03
CA ILE A 177 -7.53 18.89 -0.02
C ILE A 177 -8.00 20.26 -0.50
N LEU A 178 -7.42 21.34 0.05
CA LEU A 178 -7.79 22.72 -0.31
C LEU A 178 -7.47 23.08 -1.77
N THR A 179 -6.58 22.34 -2.42
CA THR A 179 -6.19 22.57 -3.82
C THR A 179 -6.82 21.57 -4.80
N GLU A 180 -7.79 20.77 -4.33
CA GLU A 180 -8.52 19.77 -5.11
C GLU A 180 -7.59 18.80 -5.86
N TYR A 181 -6.41 18.50 -5.30
CA TYR A 181 -5.44 17.57 -5.90
C TYR A 181 -5.02 17.96 -7.34
N SER A 182 -5.19 19.23 -7.72
CA SER A 182 -5.29 19.66 -9.12
C SER A 182 -3.96 19.93 -9.81
N ARG A 183 -2.81 19.76 -9.13
CA ARG A 183 -1.50 20.18 -9.63
C ARG A 183 -0.44 19.09 -9.49
N PRO A 184 -0.20 18.28 -10.54
CA PRO A 184 0.96 17.40 -10.57
C PRO A 184 2.26 18.19 -10.66
N ASN A 185 3.37 17.55 -10.28
CA ASN A 185 4.73 18.08 -10.24
C ASN A 185 4.95 19.17 -9.19
N THR A 186 4.38 18.96 -8.01
CA THR A 186 4.66 19.72 -6.79
C THR A 186 5.50 18.87 -5.83
N THR A 187 5.83 19.46 -4.70
CA THR A 187 6.49 18.82 -3.56
C THR A 187 5.60 17.87 -2.76
N CYS A 188 4.29 17.81 -3.05
CA CYS A 188 3.32 16.89 -2.46
C CYS A 188 2.58 16.01 -3.49
N TYR A 189 2.80 16.23 -4.80
CA TYR A 189 2.26 15.40 -5.88
C TYR A 189 3.25 15.29 -7.06
N GLY A 190 3.83 14.11 -7.26
CA GLY A 190 4.64 13.75 -8.41
C GLY A 190 3.86 13.02 -9.50
N LYS A 191 4.18 13.28 -10.77
CA LYS A 191 3.66 12.51 -11.91
C LYS A 191 4.76 12.10 -12.92
N PRO A 192 5.80 11.37 -12.48
CA PRO A 192 6.85 10.93 -13.39
C PRO A 192 6.33 9.87 -14.38
N ILE A 193 7.07 9.67 -15.47
CA ILE A 193 6.78 8.68 -16.51
C ILE A 193 7.68 7.47 -16.31
N LEU A 194 7.07 6.28 -16.21
CA LEU A 194 7.82 5.03 -16.14
C LEU A 194 8.26 4.57 -17.54
N PRO A 195 9.48 4.00 -17.69
CA PRO A 195 10.03 3.63 -18.99
C PRO A 195 9.62 2.24 -19.49
N ASN A 196 8.89 1.46 -18.69
CA ASN A 196 8.59 0.05 -18.94
C ASN A 196 7.10 -0.25 -19.18
N SER A 197 6.84 -1.46 -19.69
CA SER A 197 5.51 -2.05 -19.78
C SER A 197 5.04 -2.51 -18.41
N LEU A 198 3.93 -1.96 -17.92
CA LEU A 198 3.43 -2.32 -16.59
C LEU A 198 2.54 -3.57 -16.61
N THR A 199 2.26 -4.12 -17.80
CA THR A 199 1.29 -5.20 -18.01
C THR A 199 1.95 -6.52 -18.42
N ASP A 200 3.22 -6.50 -18.82
CA ASP A 200 3.91 -7.68 -19.37
C ASP A 200 4.75 -8.39 -18.32
N GLU A 201 5.39 -7.63 -17.42
CA GLU A 201 6.29 -8.10 -16.37
C GLU A 201 5.92 -7.50 -15.00
N PHE A 202 6.44 -8.09 -13.92
CA PHE A 202 6.32 -7.52 -12.58
C PHE A 202 7.40 -6.44 -12.40
N HIS A 203 7.05 -5.36 -11.69
CA HIS A 203 7.98 -4.31 -11.31
C HIS A 203 7.91 -4.01 -9.82
N GLU A 204 9.05 -3.68 -9.19
CA GLU A 204 9.05 -3.23 -7.79
C GLU A 204 8.72 -1.72 -7.73
N TYR A 205 7.61 -1.41 -7.08
CA TYR A 205 7.23 -0.06 -6.66
C TYR A 205 7.64 0.11 -5.21
N ARG A 206 8.48 1.12 -4.94
CA ARG A 206 8.97 1.38 -3.59
C ARG A 206 8.78 2.84 -3.22
N PHE A 207 8.46 3.07 -1.95
CA PHE A 207 8.69 4.37 -1.33
C PHE A 207 9.41 4.23 0.01
N ASP A 208 10.35 5.13 0.24
CA ASP A 208 11.09 5.29 1.48
C ASP A 208 10.53 6.53 2.18
N TRP A 209 9.75 6.32 3.25
CA TRP A 209 9.12 7.35 4.05
C TRP A 209 9.99 7.69 5.26
N MET A 210 10.52 8.92 5.27
CA MET A 210 11.36 9.47 6.31
C MET A 210 10.68 10.70 6.93
N PRO A 211 11.14 11.22 8.09
CA PRO A 211 10.52 12.39 8.72
C PRO A 211 10.51 13.66 7.85
N ASP A 212 11.44 13.80 6.91
CA ASP A 212 11.63 14.98 6.09
C ASP A 212 11.21 14.80 4.62
N ARG A 213 10.95 13.58 4.17
CA ARG A 213 10.62 13.28 2.77
C ARG A 213 9.96 11.93 2.57
N VAL A 214 9.31 11.75 1.43
CA VAL A 214 9.01 10.44 0.84
C VAL A 214 9.73 10.33 -0.50
N SER A 215 10.65 9.39 -0.60
CA SER A 215 11.40 9.11 -1.83
C SER A 215 10.84 7.89 -2.54
N PHE A 216 10.46 8.03 -3.80
CA PHE A 216 9.86 6.98 -4.61
C PHE A 216 10.86 6.36 -5.57
N TYR A 217 10.75 5.07 -5.78
CA TYR A 217 11.63 4.27 -6.62
C TYR A 217 10.82 3.27 -7.46
N PHE A 218 11.34 2.96 -8.64
CA PHE A 218 10.82 1.93 -9.53
C PHE A 218 11.98 1.09 -10.03
N ASP A 219 11.92 -0.22 -9.79
CA ASP A 219 13.03 -1.17 -10.00
C ASP A 219 14.36 -0.62 -9.47
N GLY A 220 14.34 -0.15 -8.22
CA GLY A 220 15.50 0.38 -7.51
C GLY A 220 16.02 1.73 -8.02
N GLN A 221 15.49 2.25 -9.14
CA GLN A 221 15.84 3.57 -9.65
C GLN A 221 14.99 4.64 -8.97
N TRP A 222 15.64 5.70 -8.48
CA TRP A 222 14.94 6.86 -7.94
C TRP A 222 14.05 7.52 -9.00
N LEU A 223 12.82 7.88 -8.61
CA LEU A 223 11.84 8.51 -9.46
C LEU A 223 11.50 9.93 -9.06
N TRP A 224 11.19 10.14 -7.78
CA TRP A 224 10.62 11.40 -7.30
C TRP A 224 10.78 11.52 -5.79
N ASP A 225 10.89 12.76 -5.30
CA ASP A 225 10.82 13.08 -3.87
C ASP A 225 9.62 13.98 -3.61
N LEU A 226 8.85 13.64 -2.58
CA LEU A 226 7.91 14.53 -1.93
C LEU A 226 8.58 15.04 -0.65
N ILE A 227 8.54 16.34 -0.40
CA ILE A 227 9.24 17.01 0.71
C ILE A 227 8.36 17.95 1.54
N ASP A 228 7.13 18.20 1.07
CA ASP A 228 6.14 18.99 1.79
C ASP A 228 5.00 18.09 2.26
N ASP A 229 4.41 18.45 3.39
CA ASP A 229 3.28 17.76 4.02
C ASP A 229 3.49 16.25 4.20
N ILE A 230 4.69 15.87 4.66
CA ILE A 230 5.05 14.49 4.91
C ILE A 230 4.23 13.94 6.09
N PRO A 231 3.58 12.77 5.97
CA PRO A 231 2.80 12.21 7.05
C PRO A 231 3.68 11.93 8.28
N THR A 232 3.11 12.20 9.44
CA THR A 232 3.73 12.03 10.76
C THR A 232 2.99 11.02 11.63
N SER A 233 1.79 10.63 11.23
CA SER A 233 0.95 9.64 11.90
C SER A 233 1.28 8.25 11.42
N SER A 234 1.32 7.29 12.33
CA SER A 234 1.51 5.88 11.97
C SER A 234 0.30 5.33 11.25
N SER A 235 0.55 4.47 10.27
CA SER A 235 -0.45 4.04 9.30
C SER A 235 -0.49 2.51 9.15
N ALA A 236 -1.50 2.03 8.44
CA ALA A 236 -1.46 0.71 7.81
C ALA A 236 -1.07 0.86 6.34
N MET A 237 -0.53 -0.22 5.78
CA MET A 237 -0.27 -0.33 4.35
C MET A 237 -1.44 -1.02 3.67
N PHE A 238 -1.86 -0.49 2.53
CA PHE A 238 -3.03 -0.94 1.79
C PHE A 238 -2.65 -1.34 0.38
N PHE A 239 -3.39 -2.31 -0.14
CA PHE A 239 -3.53 -2.55 -1.57
C PHE A 239 -4.98 -2.37 -1.95
N LYS A 240 -5.24 -1.64 -3.04
CA LYS A 240 -6.59 -1.41 -3.57
C LYS A 240 -6.56 -1.49 -5.09
N HIS A 241 -7.48 -2.25 -5.67
CA HIS A 241 -7.75 -2.24 -7.10
C HIS A 241 -9.23 -1.96 -7.30
N TRP A 242 -9.54 -0.84 -7.93
CA TRP A 242 -10.89 -0.28 -7.88
C TRP A 242 -11.26 0.51 -9.12
N SER A 243 -12.57 0.78 -9.25
CA SER A 243 -13.10 1.65 -10.29
C SER A 243 -14.41 2.30 -9.85
N ASN A 244 -14.56 3.58 -10.16
CA ASN A 244 -15.78 4.35 -9.92
C ASN A 244 -16.19 5.21 -11.13
N GLY A 245 -15.42 5.16 -12.23
CA GLY A 245 -15.68 5.91 -13.46
C GLY A 245 -15.33 7.39 -13.43
N ALA A 246 -14.63 7.89 -12.40
CA ALA A 246 -14.20 9.28 -12.36
C ALA A 246 -13.42 9.65 -13.63
N VAL A 247 -13.84 10.72 -14.32
CA VAL A 247 -13.23 11.17 -15.58
C VAL A 247 -11.75 11.53 -15.40
N GLY A 248 -11.37 12.04 -14.23
CA GLY A 248 -9.97 12.37 -13.91
C GLY A 248 -9.14 11.20 -13.37
N TRP A 249 -9.77 10.06 -13.04
CA TRP A 249 -9.12 8.96 -12.32
C TRP A 249 -9.38 7.60 -12.99
N SER A 250 -10.22 6.74 -12.40
CA SER A 250 -10.35 5.36 -12.88
C SER A 250 -10.92 5.21 -14.29
N GLN A 251 -11.75 6.15 -14.78
CA GLN A 251 -12.43 6.11 -16.09
C GLN A 251 -13.14 4.79 -16.45
N GLY A 252 -13.49 3.96 -15.46
CA GLY A 252 -14.24 2.72 -15.68
C GLY A 252 -15.76 2.85 -15.57
N PRO A 253 -16.47 1.74 -15.29
CA PRO A 253 -15.96 0.42 -14.94
C PRO A 253 -15.21 -0.22 -16.12
N PRO A 254 -14.29 -1.17 -15.89
CA PRO A 254 -13.64 -1.86 -16.99
C PRO A 254 -14.64 -2.69 -17.80
N MET A 255 -14.43 -2.83 -19.11
CA MET A 255 -15.38 -3.57 -19.97
C MET A 255 -15.39 -5.09 -19.71
N LYS A 256 -14.34 -5.61 -19.11
CA LYS A 256 -14.15 -7.02 -18.73
C LYS A 256 -13.38 -7.06 -17.41
N ASP A 257 -13.32 -8.23 -16.80
CA ASP A 257 -12.58 -8.38 -15.55
C ASP A 257 -11.12 -7.91 -15.71
N ALA A 258 -10.70 -7.09 -14.76
CA ALA A 258 -9.40 -6.47 -14.69
C ALA A 258 -8.70 -6.98 -13.43
N VAL A 259 -7.45 -7.42 -13.57
CA VAL A 259 -6.69 -8.07 -12.50
C VAL A 259 -5.33 -7.43 -12.37
N THR A 260 -5.01 -6.97 -11.16
CA THR A 260 -3.66 -6.60 -10.76
C THR A 260 -3.13 -7.70 -9.85
N THR A 261 -1.94 -8.21 -10.17
CA THR A 261 -1.31 -9.30 -9.43
C THR A 261 -0.12 -8.76 -8.64
N ILE A 262 -0.02 -9.15 -7.38
CA ILE A 262 1.05 -8.76 -6.46
C ILE A 262 1.87 -10.00 -6.17
N GLU A 263 3.16 -9.95 -6.49
CA GLU A 263 4.08 -11.06 -6.28
C GLU A 263 4.59 -11.08 -4.83
N TYR A 264 4.96 -9.91 -4.30
CA TYR A 264 5.39 -9.77 -2.91
C TYR A 264 5.09 -8.39 -2.34
N PHE A 265 5.13 -8.34 -1.02
CA PHE A 265 5.22 -7.10 -0.24
C PHE A 265 6.34 -7.21 0.79
N LYS A 266 7.12 -6.15 0.94
CA LYS A 266 8.15 -6.02 1.97
C LYS A 266 8.04 -4.63 2.60
N ALA A 267 7.93 -4.58 3.92
CA ALA A 267 8.02 -3.35 4.70
C ALA A 267 9.11 -3.50 5.74
N TYR A 268 9.99 -2.51 5.84
CA TYR A 268 10.97 -2.36 6.91
C TYR A 268 10.74 -1.00 7.55
N PHE A 269 10.32 -0.97 8.81
CA PHE A 269 9.79 0.25 9.40
C PHE A 269 10.12 0.39 10.88
N ASN A 270 9.82 1.55 11.45
CA ASN A 270 9.77 1.72 12.90
C ASN A 270 8.32 1.65 13.38
N SER A 271 8.13 1.00 14.52
CA SER A 271 6.83 0.86 15.14
C SER A 271 6.53 2.00 16.11
N SER A 272 5.30 2.52 16.08
CA SER A 272 4.81 3.41 17.15
C SER A 272 4.28 2.67 18.38
N ASP A 273 4.19 1.34 18.36
CA ASP A 273 3.86 0.53 19.53
C ASP A 273 5.06 0.51 20.52
N PRO A 274 4.86 0.97 21.78
CA PRO A 274 5.92 0.96 22.79
C PRO A 274 6.51 -0.42 23.07
N GLN A 275 5.73 -1.51 22.95
CA GLN A 275 6.22 -2.86 23.19
C GLN A 275 7.28 -3.25 22.15
N ARG A 276 7.11 -2.84 20.90
CA ARG A 276 8.06 -3.09 19.81
C ARG A 276 9.40 -2.42 20.07
N ASN A 277 9.38 -1.23 20.65
CA ASN A 277 10.57 -0.52 21.09
C ASN A 277 11.29 -1.23 22.25
N VAL A 278 10.54 -1.89 23.15
CA VAL A 278 11.12 -2.74 24.22
C VAL A 278 11.78 -3.98 23.62
N ASP A 279 11.09 -4.67 22.71
CA ASP A 279 11.61 -5.87 22.04
C ASP A 279 12.90 -5.58 21.26
N TYR A 280 12.92 -4.48 20.52
CA TYR A 280 14.10 -3.98 19.82
C TYR A 280 15.29 -3.80 20.78
N LYS A 281 15.10 -3.06 21.88
CA LYS A 281 16.14 -2.83 22.91
C LYS A 281 16.62 -4.14 23.55
N GLY A 282 15.73 -5.11 23.71
CA GLY A 282 16.07 -6.42 24.25
C GLY A 282 16.99 -7.22 23.33
N ARG A 283 16.79 -7.09 22.01
CA ARG A 283 17.46 -7.90 20.99
C ARG A 283 18.71 -7.22 20.39
N CYS A 284 18.74 -5.90 20.21
CA CYS A 284 19.94 -5.18 19.75
C CYS A 284 20.95 -5.01 20.88
N LYS A 285 22.14 -5.60 20.74
CA LYS A 285 23.20 -5.55 21.79
C LYS A 285 24.23 -4.47 21.53
N ASP A 286 24.73 -4.42 20.31
CA ASP A 286 25.71 -3.44 19.86
C ASP A 286 25.38 -3.06 18.41
N PRO A 287 24.76 -1.88 18.16
CA PRO A 287 24.43 -1.45 16.81
C PRO A 287 25.67 -1.16 15.95
N SER A 288 26.86 -1.07 16.54
CA SER A 288 28.13 -0.88 15.81
C SER A 288 28.82 -2.19 15.44
N ALA A 289 28.34 -3.33 15.95
CA ALA A 289 28.91 -4.63 15.63
C ALA A 289 28.69 -4.97 14.15
N GLU A 290 29.66 -5.68 13.57
CA GLU A 290 29.62 -6.05 12.16
C GLU A 290 28.38 -6.89 11.85
N GLY A 291 27.61 -6.41 10.87
CA GLY A 291 26.42 -7.08 10.39
C GLY A 291 25.21 -6.98 11.32
N ALA A 292 25.27 -6.24 12.44
CA ALA A 292 24.16 -6.04 13.39
C ALA A 292 22.96 -5.30 12.76
N VAL A 293 23.24 -4.31 11.90
CA VAL A 293 22.27 -3.68 11.01
C VAL A 293 22.52 -4.19 9.60
N CYS A 294 21.48 -4.72 8.96
CA CYS A 294 21.59 -5.28 7.63
C CYS A 294 21.16 -4.28 6.55
N ILE A 295 21.89 -4.25 5.44
CA ILE A 295 21.51 -3.48 4.25
C ILE A 295 20.30 -4.16 3.61
N ILE A 296 19.23 -3.41 3.36
CA ILE A 296 18.10 -3.86 2.54
C ILE A 296 18.54 -3.78 1.08
N PRO A 297 18.66 -4.89 0.35
CA PRO A 297 19.11 -4.86 -1.03
C PRO A 297 18.08 -4.13 -1.92
N ASP A 298 18.57 -3.41 -2.93
CA ASP A 298 17.73 -2.84 -3.97
C ASP A 298 17.32 -3.93 -4.99
N GLN A 299 16.06 -3.91 -5.40
CA GLN A 299 15.59 -4.71 -6.53
C GLN A 299 15.80 -3.92 -7.82
N THR A 300 16.97 -4.05 -8.43
CA THR A 300 17.36 -3.25 -9.62
C THR A 300 16.97 -3.87 -10.96
N VAL A 301 16.37 -5.04 -10.92
CA VAL A 301 15.87 -5.78 -12.08
C VAL A 301 14.41 -6.11 -11.82
N PRO A 302 13.51 -6.00 -12.80
CA PRO A 302 12.14 -6.49 -12.70
C PRO A 302 12.11 -7.86 -12.01
N PRO A 303 11.29 -8.04 -10.97
CA PRO A 303 11.04 -9.35 -10.40
C PRO A 303 10.58 -10.31 -11.50
N ASP A 304 11.44 -11.25 -11.86
CA ASP A 304 11.12 -12.29 -12.81
C ASP A 304 11.16 -13.63 -12.07
N PRO A 305 10.00 -14.27 -11.80
CA PRO A 305 9.99 -15.56 -11.15
C PRO A 305 10.79 -16.59 -11.97
N SER A 306 10.89 -16.45 -13.29
CA SER A 306 11.66 -17.40 -14.12
C SER A 306 13.18 -17.23 -14.07
N VAL A 307 13.71 -16.15 -13.46
CA VAL A 307 15.14 -15.81 -13.47
C VAL A 307 15.69 -15.63 -12.06
N VAL A 308 16.80 -16.31 -11.76
CA VAL A 308 17.54 -16.15 -10.50
C VAL A 308 18.48 -14.93 -10.60
N PRO A 309 18.34 -13.90 -9.76
CA PRO A 309 19.21 -12.73 -9.85
C PRO A 309 20.67 -13.03 -9.45
N PRO A 310 21.66 -12.31 -10.04
CA PRO A 310 23.06 -12.39 -9.61
C PRO A 310 23.23 -12.03 -8.13
N GLY A 311 23.91 -12.87 -7.35
CA GLY A 311 24.09 -12.68 -5.90
C GLY A 311 23.13 -13.47 -5.00
N LEU A 312 22.03 -14.01 -5.57
CA LEU A 312 21.10 -14.93 -4.89
C LEU A 312 21.44 -16.42 -5.16
N SER A 313 22.55 -16.70 -5.87
CA SER A 313 22.93 -18.03 -6.39
C SER A 313 23.28 -19.09 -5.34
N GLY A 314 23.17 -18.77 -4.04
CA GLY A 314 23.51 -19.67 -2.95
C GLY A 314 22.37 -20.06 -2.01
N SER A 315 21.21 -19.39 -1.99
CA SER A 315 20.26 -19.57 -0.87
C SER A 315 18.76 -19.44 -1.14
N LEU A 316 18.26 -18.76 -2.19
CA LEU A 316 16.79 -18.54 -2.34
C LEU A 316 16.21 -18.89 -3.71
N ALA A 317 17.07 -18.99 -4.72
CA ALA A 317 16.76 -19.40 -6.09
C ALA A 317 16.07 -20.78 -6.26
N LYS A 318 16.04 -21.60 -5.20
CA LYS A 318 15.69 -23.03 -5.27
C LYS A 318 14.34 -23.39 -4.62
N ASN A 319 13.58 -22.44 -4.09
CA ASN A 319 12.38 -22.74 -3.30
C ASN A 319 11.15 -21.90 -3.70
N GLY A 320 10.89 -21.71 -5.01
CA GLY A 320 9.59 -21.18 -5.47
C GLY A 320 9.17 -19.83 -4.84
N SER A 321 10.16 -19.03 -4.43
CA SER A 321 9.96 -17.69 -3.83
C SER A 321 10.23 -16.63 -4.86
N ALA A 322 9.57 -15.48 -4.74
CA ALA A 322 9.82 -14.35 -5.63
C ALA A 322 11.32 -14.04 -5.74
N SER A 323 11.76 -13.65 -6.93
CA SER A 323 13.17 -13.43 -7.29
C SER A 323 13.74 -12.14 -6.68
N THR A 324 13.71 -12.07 -5.34
CA THR A 324 14.14 -10.94 -4.52
C THR A 324 14.71 -11.42 -3.17
N TRP A 325 15.28 -10.49 -2.40
CA TRP A 325 15.81 -10.79 -1.08
C TRP A 325 14.72 -10.68 0.01
N PHE A 326 14.56 -11.75 0.78
CA PHE A 326 13.72 -11.80 1.99
C PHE A 326 14.58 -12.17 3.19
N PHE A 327 14.68 -11.31 4.20
CA PHE A 327 15.44 -11.62 5.42
C PHE A 327 14.84 -12.82 6.15
N SER A 328 13.51 -13.00 6.10
CA SER A 328 12.80 -14.14 6.71
C SER A 328 13.22 -15.50 6.14
N GLN A 329 13.78 -15.53 4.93
CA GLN A 329 14.22 -16.75 4.27
C GLN A 329 15.71 -17.05 4.49
N HIS A 330 16.42 -16.19 5.24
CA HIS A 330 17.84 -16.38 5.54
C HIS A 330 18.09 -16.69 7.03
N PRO A 331 18.96 -17.67 7.35
CA PRO A 331 19.32 -17.97 8.72
C PRO A 331 19.86 -16.74 9.45
N ASN A 332 19.42 -16.54 10.68
CA ASN A 332 19.92 -15.50 11.59
C ASN A 332 19.71 -14.04 11.13
N GLN A 333 18.79 -13.82 10.19
CA GLN A 333 18.44 -12.49 9.70
C GLN A 333 17.13 -11.96 10.28
N THR A 334 16.26 -12.81 10.81
CA THR A 334 15.06 -12.42 11.55
C THR A 334 15.01 -13.03 12.96
N VAL A 335 16.13 -13.56 13.45
CA VAL A 335 16.19 -14.19 14.77
C VAL A 335 15.84 -13.18 15.87
N ASN A 336 14.92 -13.58 16.75
CA ASN A 336 14.33 -12.77 17.81
C ASN A 336 13.57 -11.51 17.32
N GLN A 337 13.38 -11.33 16.01
CA GLN A 337 12.45 -10.32 15.52
C GLN A 337 11.04 -10.68 15.99
N THR A 338 10.29 -9.66 16.39
CA THR A 338 8.88 -9.86 16.71
C THR A 338 8.12 -9.88 15.37
N VAL A 339 7.93 -11.05 14.78
CA VAL A 339 7.10 -11.23 13.58
C VAL A 339 5.71 -11.73 13.99
N TYR A 340 4.66 -11.31 13.30
CA TYR A 340 3.34 -11.83 13.60
C TYR A 340 3.26 -13.29 13.12
N THR A 341 2.76 -14.18 13.98
CA THR A 341 2.71 -15.62 13.72
C THR A 341 1.31 -16.16 13.96
N GLY A 342 0.24 -15.42 13.64
CA GLY A 342 -1.12 -15.96 13.56
C GLY A 342 -1.76 -16.66 14.75
N GLN A 343 -1.04 -16.87 15.86
CA GLN A 343 -1.60 -17.55 17.00
C GLN A 343 -2.52 -16.56 17.72
N LYS A 344 -3.82 -16.71 17.46
CA LYS A 344 -4.85 -16.28 18.40
C LYS A 344 -4.50 -16.90 19.74
N ASN A 345 -3.92 -16.12 20.64
CA ASN A 345 -3.99 -16.43 22.05
C ASN A 345 -5.49 -16.59 22.36
N ALA A 346 -5.92 -17.84 22.54
CA ALA A 346 -7.24 -18.17 23.02
C ALA A 346 -7.35 -17.64 24.45
N GLY A 347 -7.69 -16.36 24.57
CA GLY A 347 -7.69 -15.61 25.81
C GLY A 347 -8.81 -14.57 25.77
N ILE A 348 -9.99 -15.02 26.19
CA ILE A 348 -11.17 -14.23 26.53
C ILE A 348 -11.90 -13.60 25.33
N ILE A 349 -12.94 -14.32 24.88
CA ILE A 349 -14.03 -13.78 24.06
C ILE A 349 -14.64 -12.59 24.82
N ARG A 350 -14.42 -11.36 24.34
CA ARG A 350 -15.32 -10.24 24.60
C ARG A 350 -16.14 -10.02 23.34
N GLY A 351 -17.46 -10.10 23.48
CA GLY A 351 -18.42 -10.00 22.38
C GLY A 351 -18.36 -8.66 21.64
N PRO A 352 -19.12 -8.52 20.54
CA PRO A 352 -19.03 -7.39 19.63
C PRO A 352 -19.36 -6.09 20.38
N VAL A 353 -18.43 -5.12 20.30
CA VAL A 353 -18.68 -3.75 20.72
C VAL A 353 -19.60 -3.12 19.68
N VAL A 354 -20.88 -3.00 20.03
CA VAL A 354 -21.82 -2.15 19.31
C VAL A 354 -21.52 -0.71 19.71
N GLU A 355 -20.87 0.06 18.83
CA GLU A 355 -20.80 1.51 18.99
C GLU A 355 -22.20 2.10 18.81
N ARG A 356 -22.89 2.34 19.93
CA ARG A 356 -24.10 3.16 19.95
C ARG A 356 -23.69 4.63 19.94
N ARG A 357 -23.90 5.30 18.81
CA ARG A 357 -23.90 6.77 18.74
C ARG A 357 -25.09 7.29 19.57
N PHE A 358 -24.83 7.92 20.71
CA PHE A 358 -25.83 8.64 21.48
C PHE A 358 -26.01 10.05 20.92
N TRP A 359 -27.19 10.33 20.37
CA TRP A 359 -27.66 11.71 20.17
C TRP A 359 -28.27 12.19 21.50
N ILE A 360 -27.63 13.16 22.16
CA ILE A 360 -28.23 13.87 23.30
C ILE A 360 -28.78 15.20 22.77
N THR A 361 -30.09 15.27 22.59
CA THR A 361 -30.82 16.52 22.45
C THR A 361 -31.05 17.12 23.83
N GLY A 362 -30.21 18.09 24.21
CA GLY A 362 -30.38 18.88 25.43
C GLY A 362 -31.02 20.23 25.11
N VAL A 363 -32.32 20.38 25.41
CA VAL A 363 -33.00 21.68 25.46
C VAL A 363 -32.65 22.34 26.80
N VAL A 364 -32.02 23.52 26.77
CA VAL A 364 -31.89 24.39 27.95
C VAL A 364 -32.43 25.77 27.59
N MET A 365 -33.57 26.12 28.19
CA MET A 365 -34.05 27.49 28.28
C MET A 365 -33.27 28.23 29.37
N LEU A 366 -32.76 29.41 29.04
CA LEU A 366 -32.40 30.42 30.03
C LEU A 366 -32.69 31.81 29.48
N LEU A 367 -33.68 32.47 30.08
CA LEU A 367 -33.91 33.91 30.01
C LEU A 367 -32.88 34.61 30.91
N ILE A 368 -32.28 35.71 30.44
CA ILE A 368 -32.15 37.00 31.15
C ILE A 368 -31.48 38.04 30.23
N SER A 369 -31.88 39.28 30.45
CA SER A 369 -31.72 40.56 29.76
C SER A 369 -30.34 41.01 29.26
N GLY A 370 -30.34 41.54 28.03
CA GLY A 370 -29.93 42.90 27.67
C GLY A 370 -28.51 43.40 27.99
N MET A 371 -27.68 43.52 26.96
CA MET A 371 -26.93 44.75 26.61
C MET A 371 -26.24 44.56 25.26
N TRP A 372 -26.43 45.56 24.40
CA TRP A 372 -25.89 45.66 23.04
C TRP A 372 -24.41 46.05 23.06
N VAL A 373 -23.55 45.26 22.42
CA VAL A 373 -22.28 45.72 21.81
C VAL A 373 -22.00 44.80 20.59
N GLU A 374 -22.02 45.36 19.38
CA GLU A 374 -21.46 44.75 18.15
C GLU A 374 -19.92 44.66 18.30
N PRO A 375 -19.22 43.62 17.77
CA PRO A 375 -18.99 43.59 16.32
C PRO A 375 -18.75 42.21 15.65
N TYR A 376 -18.71 42.26 14.31
CA TYR A 376 -18.24 41.25 13.35
C TYR A 376 -19.18 40.08 13.00
N MET A 377 -19.77 40.21 11.81
CA MET A 377 -20.37 39.11 11.04
C MET A 377 -19.35 37.99 10.81
N VAL A 378 -19.57 36.85 11.45
CA VAL A 378 -19.12 35.54 10.93
C VAL A 378 -20.35 34.87 10.35
N ARG A 379 -20.37 34.69 9.03
CA ARG A 379 -21.36 33.85 8.36
C ARG A 379 -21.12 32.40 8.79
N PRO A 380 -22.16 31.58 9.03
CA PRO A 380 -21.96 30.15 9.21
C PRO A 380 -21.49 29.58 7.87
N ILE A 381 -20.27 29.04 7.84
CA ILE A 381 -19.84 28.13 6.78
C ILE A 381 -20.68 26.88 6.97
N GLY A 382 -21.69 26.74 6.10
CA GLY A 382 -22.45 25.52 5.95
C GLY A 382 -21.56 24.40 5.40
N ASP A 383 -21.91 23.18 5.80
CA ASP A 383 -21.78 21.95 5.02
C ASP A 383 -20.44 21.77 4.29
N LEU A 384 -19.42 21.40 5.07
CA LEU A 384 -18.24 20.72 4.53
C LEU A 384 -18.65 19.28 4.18
N CYS A 385 -19.02 19.10 2.91
CA CYS A 385 -19.20 17.81 2.28
C CYS A 385 -17.92 16.98 2.41
N PHE A 386 -18.11 15.79 2.98
CA PHE A 386 -17.15 14.71 2.99
C PHE A 386 -16.81 14.32 1.54
N LEU A 387 -15.52 14.27 1.21
CA LEU A 387 -14.99 13.39 0.16
C LEU A 387 -14.53 12.11 0.87
N PRO A 388 -15.31 11.02 0.86
CA PRO A 388 -14.78 9.72 1.20
C PRO A 388 -14.13 9.12 -0.07
N LEU A 389 -12.85 8.72 0.03
CA LEU A 389 -12.20 7.81 -0.92
C LEU A 389 -12.70 6.36 -0.77
#